data_AF-A0A2G0WJC1-F1
#
_entry.id   AF-A0A2G0WJC1-F1
#
_cell.length_a   1.000
_cell.length_b   1.000
_cell.length_c   1.000
_cell.angle_alpha   90.00
_cell.angle_beta   90.00
_cell.angle_gamma   90.00
#
_symmetry.space_group_name_H-M   'P 1'
#
loop_
_entity.id
_entity.type
_entity.pdbx_description
1 polymer ?
#
loop_
_entity_poly.entity_id
_entity_poly.type
_entity_poly.pdbx_seq_one_letter_code
_entity_poly.pdbx_strand_id
1 'polypeptide(L)'
;MSLVSTLSNSGTAAYNGVNAATSPTRAATASTTALQEEAPSVDKATFSSAALELSQKTSSASKLYPTRPGMSANALLMAVANPGLESSSKGLAFADVATDARARMDDKYAQMKASGTPYNRYDKEAADTNSLLGDLDRRSLYAVSKNEGGLFTKAEQEEASDAMNRQFGLAMGLYSGLTSLENDFVDPYQGDDLTRFKVGLKFLNQVSSEEKSSATWMRMHQGLEESIASLENPEKPKVQKTLFDIIAEMNSEKVEEDEEDPFTGKKSSSTGGTPQPAITLNVPDATSTQGTAASAEKTASQG
;
A
#
# COMPACT_ATOMS: atom_id res chain seq x y z
N MET A 1 -42.22 5.67 -3.89
CA MET A 1 -41.28 6.65 -3.29
C MET A 1 -39.91 6.34 -3.84
N SER A 2 -39.37 7.21 -4.69
CA SER A 2 -38.03 7.10 -5.27
C SER A 2 -37.02 7.79 -4.36
N LEU A 3 -35.86 7.18 -4.15
CA LEU A 3 -34.67 7.87 -3.68
C LEU A 3 -33.58 7.72 -4.73
N VAL A 4 -33.30 8.85 -5.39
CA VAL A 4 -32.19 9.06 -6.30
C VAL A 4 -30.94 9.29 -5.44
N SER A 5 -29.89 8.50 -5.64
CA SER A 5 -28.53 8.84 -5.18
C SER A 5 -27.70 9.24 -6.38
N THR A 6 -27.46 10.55 -6.53
CA THR A 6 -26.45 11.11 -7.42
C THR A 6 -25.10 11.10 -6.71
N LEU A 7 -24.24 10.13 -7.03
CA LEU A 7 -22.81 10.24 -6.75
C LEU A 7 -22.12 10.79 -7.99
N SER A 8 -21.70 12.05 -7.90
CA SER A 8 -20.81 12.69 -8.86
C SER A 8 -19.40 12.12 -8.66
N ASN A 9 -18.95 11.26 -9.57
CA ASN A 9 -17.55 10.83 -9.63
C ASN A 9 -16.79 11.74 -10.60
N SER A 10 -16.25 12.84 -10.07
CA SER A 10 -15.32 13.71 -10.79
C SER A 10 -13.90 13.16 -10.60
N GLY A 11 -13.44 12.28 -11.48
CA GLY A 11 -12.11 11.69 -11.27
C GLY A 11 -11.59 10.70 -12.31
N THR A 12 -11.96 10.81 -13.59
CA THR A 12 -11.21 10.12 -14.67
C THR A 12 -11.25 10.95 -15.95
N ALA A 13 -10.36 11.96 -16.03
CA ALA A 13 -10.11 12.67 -17.27
C ALA A 13 -8.60 12.92 -17.41
N ALA A 14 -7.88 11.87 -17.76
CA ALA A 14 -6.62 11.94 -18.50
C ALA A 14 -6.21 10.50 -18.82
N TYR A 15 -6.56 10.02 -20.02
CA TYR A 15 -5.77 9.08 -20.83
C TYR A 15 -6.57 8.83 -22.13
N ASN A 16 -6.62 9.85 -22.97
CA ASN A 16 -6.87 9.68 -24.41
C ASN A 16 -6.08 10.76 -25.15
N GLY A 17 -5.15 10.31 -25.99
CA GLY A 17 -4.19 11.11 -26.76
C GLY A 17 -2.93 10.25 -26.87
N VAL A 18 -2.51 9.76 -28.03
CA VAL A 18 -2.54 10.37 -29.35
C VAL A 18 -2.34 9.27 -30.40
N ASN A 19 -3.24 9.18 -31.37
CA ASN A 19 -2.94 8.74 -32.73
C ASN A 19 -4.01 9.31 -33.66
N ALA A 20 -3.86 10.58 -34.00
CA ALA A 20 -4.63 11.26 -35.04
C ALA A 20 -3.66 12.05 -35.93
N ALA A 21 -3.33 11.47 -37.08
CA ALA A 21 -2.85 12.09 -38.32
C ALA A 21 -2.40 10.93 -39.23
N THR A 22 -3.14 10.50 -40.26
CA THR A 22 -3.41 11.25 -41.48
C THR A 22 -4.35 10.41 -42.35
N SER A 23 -5.42 11.01 -42.87
CA SER A 23 -6.19 10.44 -43.99
C SER A 23 -5.88 11.23 -45.26
N PRO A 24 -5.66 10.59 -46.42
CA PRO A 24 -5.95 11.20 -47.70
C PRO A 24 -7.30 10.69 -48.24
N THR A 25 -8.08 11.67 -48.67
CA THR A 25 -9.38 11.65 -49.35
C THR A 25 -9.44 10.71 -50.56
N ARG A 26 -10.52 9.93 -50.71
CA ARG A 26 -11.13 9.62 -52.03
C ARG A 26 -12.61 9.23 -51.90
N ALA A 27 -13.40 9.71 -52.85
CA ALA A 27 -14.85 9.81 -52.84
C ALA A 27 -15.64 8.56 -53.30
N ALA A 28 -16.91 8.57 -52.87
CA ALA A 28 -18.15 8.12 -53.54
C ALA A 28 -18.41 6.61 -53.74
N THR A 29 -19.50 6.12 -53.14
CA THR A 29 -20.77 5.86 -53.84
C THR A 29 -21.92 5.64 -52.87
N ALA A 30 -23.07 6.23 -53.18
CA ALA A 30 -24.30 6.15 -52.43
C ALA A 30 -25.05 4.84 -52.69
N SER A 31 -25.79 4.37 -51.68
CA SER A 31 -27.06 3.67 -51.89
C SER A 31 -27.97 3.90 -50.68
N THR A 32 -29.08 4.54 -50.99
CA THR A 32 -30.20 4.91 -50.14
C THR A 32 -30.88 3.66 -49.57
N THR A 33 -31.11 3.60 -48.26
CA THR A 33 -32.23 2.85 -47.69
C THR A 33 -32.77 3.59 -46.46
N ALA A 34 -34.09 3.58 -46.39
CA ALA A 34 -35.04 4.29 -45.54
C ALA A 34 -34.65 4.60 -44.09
N LEU A 35 -35.21 5.73 -43.63
CA LEU A 35 -35.28 6.22 -42.25
C LEU A 35 -35.74 5.12 -41.28
N GLN A 36 -34.89 4.81 -40.31
CA GLN A 36 -35.30 4.28 -39.03
C GLN A 36 -34.64 5.17 -37.97
N GLU A 37 -35.47 5.93 -37.28
CA GLU A 37 -35.09 6.79 -36.16
C GLU A 37 -34.70 5.86 -34.99
N GLU A 38 -33.45 5.41 -34.99
CA GLU A 38 -32.85 4.69 -33.89
C GLU A 38 -32.19 5.73 -32.98
N ALA A 39 -32.77 5.90 -31.79
CA ALA A 39 -32.19 6.73 -30.73
C ALA A 39 -30.71 6.36 -30.54
N PRO A 40 -29.80 7.32 -30.29
CA PRO A 40 -28.39 7.01 -30.13
C PRO A 40 -28.25 5.99 -29.00
N SER A 41 -27.79 4.79 -29.36
CA SER A 41 -27.36 3.80 -28.39
C SER A 41 -26.27 4.45 -27.57
N VAL A 42 -26.59 4.77 -26.32
CA VAL A 42 -25.59 5.09 -25.31
C VAL A 42 -24.67 3.88 -25.23
N ASP A 43 -23.52 3.97 -25.89
CA ASP A 43 -22.42 3.03 -25.74
C ASP A 43 -22.10 2.97 -24.25
N LYS A 44 -22.61 1.93 -23.58
CA LYS A 44 -22.22 1.62 -22.22
C LYS A 44 -20.78 1.16 -22.27
N ALA A 45 -19.86 2.10 -22.11
CA ALA A 45 -18.45 1.80 -21.90
C ALA A 45 -18.35 0.81 -20.73
N THR A 46 -18.08 -0.45 -21.06
CA THR A 46 -17.92 -1.51 -20.07
C THR A 46 -16.45 -1.50 -19.67
N PHE A 47 -16.18 -1.22 -18.39
CA PHE A 47 -14.83 -1.29 -17.85
C PHE A 47 -14.30 -2.72 -17.90
N SER A 48 -13.00 -2.87 -18.18
CA SER A 48 -12.36 -4.18 -18.08
C SER A 48 -12.39 -4.69 -16.63
N SER A 49 -12.33 -6.00 -16.44
CA SER A 49 -12.24 -6.62 -15.11
C SER A 49 -11.05 -6.09 -14.30
N ALA A 50 -9.91 -5.86 -14.98
CA ALA A 50 -8.73 -5.24 -14.37
C ALA A 50 -9.00 -3.80 -13.89
N ALA A 51 -9.75 -3.01 -14.65
CA ALA A 51 -10.14 -1.66 -14.23
C ALA A 51 -11.11 -1.69 -13.04
N LEU A 52 -12.01 -2.68 -12.98
CA LEU A 52 -12.92 -2.86 -11.86
C LEU A 52 -12.19 -3.29 -10.58
N GLU A 53 -11.26 -4.25 -10.68
CA GLU A 53 -10.43 -4.71 -9.55
C GLU A 53 -9.55 -3.59 -9.02
N LEU A 54 -8.93 -2.83 -9.92
CA LEU A 54 -8.14 -1.64 -9.58
C LEU A 54 -9.01 -0.61 -8.86
N SER A 55 -10.19 -0.27 -9.41
CA SER A 55 -11.11 0.69 -8.80
C SER A 55 -11.57 0.26 -7.40
N GLN A 56 -11.80 -1.04 -7.19
CA GLN A 56 -12.20 -1.56 -5.88
C GLN A 56 -11.04 -1.48 -4.87
N LYS A 57 -9.84 -1.94 -5.26
CA LYS A 57 -8.64 -1.89 -4.40
C LYS A 57 -8.27 -0.46 -4.02
N THR A 58 -8.33 0.48 -4.97
CA THR A 58 -8.01 1.90 -4.72
C THR A 58 -9.12 2.59 -3.92
N SER A 59 -10.40 2.30 -4.16
CA SER A 59 -11.49 2.90 -3.37
C SER A 59 -11.38 2.53 -1.90
N SER A 60 -11.11 1.26 -1.59
CA SER A 60 -10.96 0.78 -0.20
C SER A 60 -9.75 1.40 0.51
N ALA A 61 -8.63 1.61 -0.20
CA ALA A 61 -7.41 2.15 0.38
C ALA A 61 -7.34 3.70 0.39
N SER A 62 -8.23 4.40 -0.33
CA SER A 62 -8.20 5.87 -0.46
C SER A 62 -8.25 6.62 0.88
N LYS A 63 -9.03 6.11 1.85
CA LYS A 63 -9.12 6.68 3.21
C LYS A 63 -7.81 6.58 3.99
N LEU A 64 -6.93 5.65 3.62
CA LEU A 64 -5.67 5.36 4.31
C LEU A 64 -4.52 6.25 3.84
N TYR A 65 -4.77 7.09 2.82
CA TYR A 65 -3.84 8.07 2.31
C TYR A 65 -4.46 9.48 2.32
N PRO A 66 -4.78 10.05 3.50
CA PRO A 66 -5.20 11.45 3.56
C PRO A 66 -4.10 12.35 3.00
N THR A 67 -4.49 13.45 2.35
CA THR A 67 -3.59 14.46 1.82
C THR A 67 -4.08 15.86 2.21
N ARG A 68 -3.20 16.85 2.06
CA ARG A 68 -3.62 18.25 2.12
C ARG A 68 -4.61 18.59 1.00
N PRO A 69 -5.51 19.56 1.23
CA PRO A 69 -6.41 20.04 0.18
C PRO A 69 -5.67 20.42 -1.10
N GLY A 70 -6.15 19.91 -2.25
CA GLY A 70 -5.54 20.16 -3.56
C GLY A 70 -4.29 19.33 -3.88
N MET A 71 -3.88 18.42 -3.00
CA MET A 71 -2.78 17.48 -3.24
C MET A 71 -3.30 16.05 -3.41
N SER A 72 -2.55 15.24 -4.17
CA SER A 72 -2.91 13.90 -4.60
C SER A 72 -2.11 12.86 -3.82
N ALA A 73 -2.70 11.68 -3.56
CA ALA A 73 -2.00 10.45 -3.16
C ALA A 73 -2.19 9.33 -4.20
N ASN A 74 -2.51 9.70 -5.44
CA ASN A 74 -2.93 8.77 -6.47
C ASN A 74 -1.86 7.73 -6.80
N ALA A 75 -0.58 8.12 -6.88
CA ALA A 75 0.49 7.17 -7.19
C ALA A 75 0.70 6.16 -6.05
N LEU A 76 0.64 6.62 -4.80
CA LEU A 76 0.69 5.75 -3.62
C LEU A 76 -0.44 4.72 -3.61
N LEU A 77 -1.65 5.18 -3.93
CA LEU A 77 -2.84 4.34 -3.95
C LEU A 77 -2.81 3.32 -5.08
N MET A 78 -2.40 3.74 -6.28
CA MET A 78 -2.31 2.86 -7.45
C MET A 78 -1.26 1.76 -7.25
N ALA A 79 -0.17 2.06 -6.56
CA ALA A 79 0.88 1.08 -6.27
C ALA A 79 0.41 -0.08 -5.38
N VAL A 80 -0.65 0.08 -4.57
CA VAL A 80 -1.27 -1.02 -3.80
C VAL A 80 -1.80 -2.11 -4.74
N ALA A 81 -2.36 -1.71 -5.89
CA ALA A 81 -2.98 -2.63 -6.84
C ALA A 81 -2.04 -3.02 -7.99
N ASN A 82 -1.15 -2.11 -8.40
CA ASN A 82 -0.20 -2.32 -9.48
C ASN A 82 1.15 -1.65 -9.15
N PRO A 83 2.03 -2.32 -8.38
CA PRO A 83 3.30 -1.75 -7.96
C PRO A 83 4.31 -1.57 -9.10
N GLY A 84 4.05 -2.16 -10.27
CA GLY A 84 4.84 -1.96 -11.49
C GLY A 84 4.35 -0.80 -12.36
N LEU A 85 3.33 -0.05 -11.94
CA LEU A 85 2.85 1.09 -12.70
C LEU A 85 3.83 2.26 -12.60
N GLU A 86 4.46 2.58 -13.72
CA GLU A 86 5.35 3.73 -13.85
C GLU A 86 4.54 4.97 -14.28
N SER A 87 4.02 5.74 -13.32
CA SER A 87 3.29 6.99 -13.61
C SER A 87 4.18 8.23 -13.64
N SER A 88 5.24 8.23 -12.84
CA SER A 88 6.23 9.32 -12.73
C SER A 88 7.58 8.94 -13.37
N SER A 89 7.96 7.66 -13.34
CA SER A 89 9.28 7.16 -13.71
C SER A 89 9.38 6.60 -15.13
N LYS A 90 8.30 6.65 -15.91
CA LYS A 90 8.19 5.95 -17.19
C LYS A 90 9.25 6.39 -18.19
N GLY A 91 10.00 5.42 -18.71
CA GLY A 91 11.00 5.65 -19.75
C GLY A 91 12.26 6.38 -19.26
N LEU A 92 12.39 6.63 -17.96
CA LEU A 92 13.57 7.23 -17.34
C LEU A 92 14.59 6.15 -16.94
N ALA A 93 15.87 6.45 -17.13
CA ALA A 93 16.94 5.68 -16.49
C ALA A 93 16.87 5.87 -14.97
N PHE A 94 17.38 4.93 -14.18
CA PHE A 94 17.19 4.97 -12.73
C PHE A 94 17.76 6.22 -12.05
N ALA A 95 18.92 6.71 -12.51
CA ALA A 95 19.48 7.98 -12.02
C ALA A 95 18.59 9.20 -12.36
N ASP A 96 17.93 9.18 -13.51
CA ASP A 96 16.98 10.23 -13.92
C ASP A 96 15.68 10.14 -13.11
N VAL A 97 15.26 8.94 -12.70
CA VAL A 97 14.12 8.74 -11.78
C VAL A 97 14.39 9.43 -10.44
N ALA A 98 15.60 9.29 -9.88
CA ALA A 98 15.96 9.97 -8.64
C ALA A 98 15.92 11.50 -8.78
N THR A 99 16.42 12.01 -9.90
CA THR A 99 16.41 13.46 -10.19
C THR A 99 14.99 13.99 -10.37
N ASP A 100 14.13 13.28 -11.09
CA ASP A 100 12.71 13.63 -11.26
C ASP A 100 11.96 13.56 -9.92
N ALA A 101 12.18 12.53 -9.11
CA ALA A 101 11.57 12.40 -7.78
C ALA A 101 11.96 13.57 -6.86
N ARG A 102 13.25 13.96 -6.83
CA ARG A 102 13.72 15.13 -6.07
C ARG A 102 13.01 16.40 -6.49
N ALA A 103 12.90 16.67 -7.79
CA ALA A 103 12.22 17.85 -8.32
C ALA A 103 10.74 17.89 -7.89
N ARG A 104 10.03 16.76 -7.99
CA ARG A 104 8.63 16.66 -7.54
C ARG A 104 8.47 16.91 -6.04
N MET A 105 9.36 16.35 -5.22
CA MET A 105 9.35 16.57 -3.78
C MET A 105 9.60 18.03 -3.43
N ASP A 106 10.53 18.68 -4.11
CA ASP A 106 10.82 20.11 -3.94
C ASP A 106 9.61 20.99 -4.32
N ASP A 107 8.93 20.66 -5.41
CA ASP A 107 7.68 21.33 -5.80
C ASP A 107 6.60 21.18 -4.73
N LYS A 108 6.46 19.99 -4.10
CA LYS A 108 5.52 19.78 -3.00
C LYS A 108 5.91 20.56 -1.75
N TYR A 109 7.18 20.60 -1.40
CA TYR A 109 7.67 21.45 -0.31
C TYR A 109 7.35 22.92 -0.56
N ALA A 110 7.58 23.41 -1.78
CA ALA A 110 7.26 24.79 -2.16
C ALA A 110 5.75 25.07 -2.08
N GLN A 111 4.90 24.16 -2.57
CA GLN A 111 3.45 24.29 -2.49
C GLN A 111 2.95 24.32 -1.03
N MET A 112 3.45 23.42 -0.17
CA MET A 112 3.12 23.41 1.26
C MET A 112 3.56 24.70 1.95
N LYS A 113 4.77 25.18 1.65
CA LYS A 113 5.26 26.46 2.20
C LYS A 113 4.40 27.64 1.73
N ALA A 114 4.03 27.67 0.45
CA ALA A 114 3.20 28.73 -0.13
C ALA A 114 1.76 28.73 0.43
N SER A 115 1.25 27.59 0.90
CA SER A 115 -0.07 27.51 1.55
C SER A 115 -0.10 28.10 2.97
N GLY A 116 1.04 28.61 3.49
CA GLY A 116 1.16 29.14 4.84
C GLY A 116 1.47 28.11 5.92
N THR A 117 1.52 26.82 5.57
CA THR A 117 1.80 25.72 6.50
C THR A 117 2.93 24.87 5.93
N PRO A 118 4.20 25.12 6.26
CA PRO A 118 5.31 24.28 5.78
C PRO A 118 5.12 22.80 6.11
N TYR A 119 5.84 21.92 5.42
CA TYR A 119 5.83 20.48 5.71
C TYR A 119 6.18 20.20 7.17
N ASN A 120 5.39 19.34 7.80
CA ASN A 120 5.61 18.79 9.12
C ASN A 120 5.61 17.26 9.04
N ARG A 121 6.80 16.68 9.20
CA ARG A 121 6.99 15.23 9.26
C ARG A 121 6.18 14.54 10.37
N TYR A 122 5.93 15.25 11.47
CA TYR A 122 5.21 14.73 12.64
C TYR A 122 3.71 15.02 12.59
N ASP A 123 3.17 15.30 11.40
CA ASP A 123 1.73 15.39 11.21
C ASP A 123 1.07 14.07 11.63
N LYS A 124 0.13 14.14 12.57
CA LYS A 124 -0.48 12.95 13.18
C LYS A 124 -1.25 12.12 12.16
N GLU A 125 -1.78 12.77 11.13
CA GLU A 125 -2.58 12.14 10.08
C GLU A 125 -1.73 11.68 8.88
N ALA A 126 -0.39 11.87 8.94
CA ALA A 126 0.53 11.63 7.83
C ALA A 126 0.12 12.35 6.52
N ALA A 127 -0.77 13.34 6.58
CA ALA A 127 -1.29 14.04 5.41
C ALA A 127 -0.19 14.79 4.67
N ASP A 128 0.77 15.32 5.41
CA ASP A 128 1.95 15.99 4.89
C ASP A 128 2.87 15.03 4.13
N THR A 129 3.19 13.86 4.71
CA THR A 129 4.02 12.85 4.03
C THR A 129 3.31 12.29 2.79
N ASN A 130 2.03 11.96 2.90
CA ASN A 130 1.26 11.47 1.76
C ASN A 130 1.16 12.51 0.65
N SER A 131 1.03 13.80 0.99
CA SER A 131 1.08 14.91 0.05
C SER A 131 2.43 15.08 -0.64
N LEU A 132 3.52 14.88 0.10
CA LEU A 132 4.90 14.96 -0.39
C LEU A 132 5.21 13.83 -1.39
N LEU A 133 4.84 12.60 -1.04
CA LEU A 133 5.16 11.39 -1.82
C LEU A 133 4.07 11.00 -2.81
N GLY A 134 2.92 11.66 -2.76
CA GLY A 134 1.67 11.23 -3.39
C GLY A 134 1.66 11.11 -4.91
N ASP A 135 2.63 11.76 -5.56
CA ASP A 135 2.83 11.74 -7.00
C ASP A 135 4.03 10.87 -7.44
N LEU A 136 4.71 10.22 -6.48
CA LEU A 136 5.80 9.29 -6.75
C LEU A 136 5.26 7.87 -6.90
N ASP A 137 5.48 7.25 -8.05
CA ASP A 137 5.25 5.80 -8.18
C ASP A 137 6.25 4.97 -7.37
N ARG A 138 6.00 3.67 -7.24
CA ARG A 138 6.83 2.79 -6.41
C ARG A 138 8.30 2.77 -6.83
N ARG A 139 8.60 2.87 -8.14
CA ARG A 139 9.99 2.90 -8.63
C ARG A 139 10.68 4.20 -8.21
N SER A 140 9.97 5.32 -8.26
CA SER A 140 10.44 6.60 -7.71
C SER A 140 10.64 6.53 -6.20
N LEU A 141 9.70 5.95 -5.44
CA LEU A 141 9.87 5.75 -4.00
C LEU A 141 11.08 4.86 -3.68
N TYR A 142 11.32 3.84 -4.49
CA TYR A 142 12.49 2.98 -4.32
C TYR A 142 13.80 3.77 -4.51
N ALA A 143 13.88 4.61 -5.55
CA ALA A 143 15.03 5.51 -5.76
C ALA A 143 15.25 6.46 -4.57
N VAL A 144 14.17 7.03 -4.02
CA VAL A 144 14.23 7.85 -2.79
C VAL A 144 14.75 7.03 -1.62
N SER A 145 14.16 5.85 -1.36
CA SER A 145 14.49 4.99 -0.21
C SER A 145 15.94 4.51 -0.21
N LYS A 146 16.52 4.29 -1.40
CA LYS A 146 17.91 3.86 -1.58
C LYS A 146 18.89 5.02 -1.69
N ASN A 147 18.40 6.25 -1.56
CA ASN A 147 19.19 7.46 -1.74
C ASN A 147 19.95 7.47 -3.07
N GLU A 148 19.28 7.05 -4.15
CA GLU A 148 19.89 7.00 -5.47
C GLU A 148 20.45 8.39 -5.83
N GLY A 149 21.74 8.44 -6.18
CA GLY A 149 22.44 9.70 -6.47
C GLY A 149 22.72 10.61 -5.26
N GLY A 150 22.43 10.20 -4.03
CA GLY A 150 22.72 10.98 -2.82
C GLY A 150 21.84 12.22 -2.62
N LEU A 151 20.66 12.26 -3.24
CA LEU A 151 19.79 13.44 -3.32
C LEU A 151 18.79 13.59 -2.16
N PHE A 152 18.68 12.59 -1.29
CA PHE A 152 17.61 12.48 -0.31
C PHE A 152 18.14 12.41 1.12
N THR A 153 17.48 13.12 2.01
CA THR A 153 17.77 13.07 3.44
C THR A 153 17.40 11.71 4.03
N LYS A 154 17.98 11.33 5.17
CA LYS A 154 17.61 10.09 5.88
C LYS A 154 16.10 10.04 6.19
N ALA A 155 15.52 11.20 6.50
CA ALA A 155 14.10 11.34 6.75
C ALA A 155 13.25 10.98 5.52
N GLU A 156 13.58 11.52 4.36
CA GLU A 156 12.86 11.21 3.11
C GLU A 156 13.02 9.75 2.71
N GLN A 157 14.19 9.15 2.94
CA GLN A 157 14.43 7.72 2.72
C GLN A 157 13.53 6.84 3.60
N GLU A 158 13.39 7.19 4.88
CA GLU A 158 12.48 6.55 5.84
C GLU A 158 11.03 6.63 5.37
N GLU A 159 10.52 7.83 5.09
CA GLU A 159 9.12 8.00 4.66
C GLU A 159 8.82 7.25 3.36
N ALA A 160 9.78 7.22 2.41
CA ALA A 160 9.62 6.47 1.16
C ALA A 160 9.59 4.96 1.41
N SER A 161 10.48 4.45 2.27
CA SER A 161 10.48 3.04 2.68
C SER A 161 9.18 2.65 3.38
N ASP A 162 8.69 3.50 4.29
CA ASP A 162 7.45 3.28 5.02
C ASP A 162 6.23 3.29 4.08
N ALA A 163 6.21 4.20 3.10
CA ALA A 163 5.19 4.21 2.06
C ALA A 163 5.22 2.92 1.21
N MET A 164 6.40 2.43 0.84
CA MET A 164 6.55 1.17 0.10
C MET A 164 6.08 -0.05 0.91
N ASN A 165 6.38 -0.09 2.21
CA ASN A 165 5.92 -1.14 3.12
C ASN A 165 4.40 -1.10 3.30
N ARG A 166 3.82 0.11 3.42
CA ARG A 166 2.37 0.30 3.48
C ARG A 166 1.67 -0.20 2.23
N GLN A 167 2.22 0.10 1.04
CA GLN A 167 1.69 -0.43 -0.23
C GLN A 167 1.66 -1.95 -0.25
N PHE A 168 2.74 -2.59 0.20
CA PHE A 168 2.85 -4.05 0.25
C PHE A 168 1.88 -4.66 1.27
N GLY A 169 1.82 -4.13 2.50
CA GLY A 169 0.90 -4.57 3.54
C GLY A 169 -0.57 -4.48 3.10
N LEU A 170 -0.97 -3.33 2.56
CA LEU A 170 -2.34 -3.13 2.04
C LEU A 170 -2.66 -4.07 0.87
N ALA A 171 -1.69 -4.34 -0.01
CA ALA A 171 -1.89 -5.29 -1.10
C ALA A 171 -2.20 -6.70 -0.58
N MET A 172 -1.54 -7.09 0.50
CA MET A 172 -1.77 -8.35 1.21
C MET A 172 -2.98 -8.33 2.14
N GLY A 173 -3.77 -7.24 2.15
CA GLY A 173 -4.93 -7.09 3.04
C GLY A 173 -4.55 -6.93 4.51
N LEU A 174 -3.32 -6.54 4.82
CA LEU A 174 -2.91 -6.16 6.16
C LEU A 174 -3.17 -4.68 6.36
N TYR A 175 -3.70 -4.35 7.54
CA TYR A 175 -3.86 -2.95 7.90
C TYR A 175 -2.51 -2.26 8.00
N SER A 176 -2.37 -1.13 7.31
CA SER A 176 -1.21 -0.26 7.43
C SER A 176 -1.66 1.18 7.18
N GLY A 177 -1.77 1.96 8.25
CA GLY A 177 -2.36 3.29 8.22
C GLY A 177 -2.48 3.91 9.61
N LEU A 178 -3.27 4.99 9.70
CA LEU A 178 -3.54 5.73 10.93
C LEU A 178 -4.34 4.92 11.94
N THR A 179 -3.87 4.71 13.17
CA THR A 179 -4.60 3.95 14.21
C THR A 179 -6.09 4.34 14.35
N SER A 180 -6.45 5.61 14.13
CA SER A 180 -7.83 6.08 14.10
C SER A 180 -8.74 5.39 13.07
N LEU A 181 -8.16 4.86 11.99
CA LEU A 181 -8.83 4.19 10.88
C LEU A 181 -8.70 2.66 10.93
N GLU A 182 -8.06 2.09 11.96
CA GLU A 182 -7.84 0.65 12.08
C GLU A 182 -9.17 -0.12 12.13
N ASN A 183 -10.13 0.39 12.92
CA ASN A 183 -11.46 -0.23 13.05
C ASN A 183 -12.31 -0.15 11.77
N ASP A 184 -11.96 0.77 10.86
CA ASP A 184 -12.65 0.94 9.57
C ASP A 184 -12.08 0.04 8.48
N PHE A 185 -10.94 -0.61 8.74
CA PHE A 185 -10.31 -1.50 7.80
C PHE A 185 -11.00 -2.87 7.78
N VAL A 186 -11.37 -3.30 6.58
CA VAL A 186 -11.92 -4.63 6.34
C VAL A 186 -10.88 -5.43 5.58
N ASP A 187 -10.41 -6.51 6.19
CA ASP A 187 -9.52 -7.46 5.54
C ASP A 187 -10.23 -8.14 4.35
N PRO A 188 -9.78 -7.90 3.10
CA PRO A 188 -10.41 -8.49 1.92
C PRO A 188 -10.22 -10.00 1.83
N TYR A 189 -9.27 -10.57 2.57
CA TYR A 189 -8.92 -11.99 2.54
C TYR A 189 -9.46 -12.76 3.75
N GLN A 190 -10.16 -12.11 4.69
CA GLN A 190 -10.83 -12.73 5.84
C GLN A 190 -9.93 -13.72 6.62
N GLY A 191 -8.65 -13.40 6.78
CA GLY A 191 -7.66 -14.22 7.49
C GLY A 191 -7.09 -15.38 6.68
N ASP A 192 -7.35 -15.48 5.36
CA ASP A 192 -6.76 -16.51 4.50
C ASP A 192 -5.29 -16.21 4.18
N ASP A 193 -4.40 -16.70 5.04
CA ASP A 193 -2.94 -16.53 4.91
C ASP A 193 -2.37 -17.06 3.59
N LEU A 194 -2.89 -18.17 3.07
CA LEU A 194 -2.41 -18.71 1.79
C LEU A 194 -2.72 -17.75 0.65
N THR A 195 -3.93 -17.20 0.61
CA THR A 195 -4.31 -16.19 -0.38
C THR A 195 -3.47 -14.91 -0.21
N ARG A 196 -3.27 -14.45 1.04
CA ARG A 196 -2.44 -13.26 1.33
C ARG A 196 -1.02 -13.42 0.80
N PHE A 197 -0.37 -14.56 1.07
CA PHE A 197 1.01 -14.80 0.60
C PHE A 197 1.09 -14.91 -0.91
N LYS A 198 0.11 -15.57 -1.57
CA LYS A 198 0.04 -15.60 -3.04
C LYS A 198 -0.10 -14.20 -3.64
N VAL A 199 -0.90 -13.34 -3.02
CA VAL A 199 -1.05 -11.94 -3.45
C VAL A 199 0.24 -11.15 -3.21
N GLY A 200 0.89 -11.33 -2.07
CA GLY A 200 2.19 -10.72 -1.78
C GLY A 200 3.26 -11.13 -2.79
N LEU A 201 3.32 -12.41 -3.14
CA LEU A 201 4.26 -12.92 -4.14
C LEU A 201 3.98 -12.32 -5.52
N LYS A 202 2.71 -12.22 -5.92
CA LYS A 202 2.29 -11.54 -7.15
C LYS A 202 2.71 -10.06 -7.14
N PHE A 203 2.54 -9.37 -6.02
CA PHE A 203 2.97 -7.98 -5.86
C PHE A 203 4.48 -7.83 -6.07
N LEU A 204 5.30 -8.63 -5.39
CA LEU A 204 6.76 -8.59 -5.53
C LEU A 204 7.23 -8.96 -6.94
N ASN A 205 6.49 -9.82 -7.64
CA ASN A 205 6.78 -10.12 -9.05
C ASN A 205 6.50 -8.95 -10.00
N GLN A 206 5.73 -7.95 -9.58
CA GLN A 206 5.35 -6.79 -10.40
C GLN A 206 6.21 -5.55 -10.15
N VAL A 207 6.99 -5.49 -9.07
CA VAL A 207 7.84 -4.33 -8.79
C VAL A 207 8.92 -4.10 -9.86
N SER A 208 9.56 -2.93 -9.80
CA SER A 208 10.61 -2.50 -10.73
C SER A 208 11.81 -3.46 -10.79
N SER A 209 12.56 -3.40 -11.88
CA SER A 209 13.81 -4.17 -12.03
C SER A 209 14.85 -3.84 -10.95
N GLU A 210 14.92 -2.59 -10.54
CA GLU A 210 15.87 -2.09 -9.56
C GLU A 210 15.53 -2.62 -8.17
N GLU A 211 14.25 -2.66 -7.81
CA GLU A 211 13.80 -3.29 -6.56
C GLU A 211 14.05 -4.80 -6.57
N LYS A 212 13.77 -5.50 -7.69
CA LYS A 212 14.05 -6.94 -7.86
C LYS A 212 15.53 -7.32 -7.75
N SER A 213 16.43 -6.39 -8.03
CA SER A 213 17.87 -6.63 -7.90
C SER A 213 18.38 -6.59 -6.46
N SER A 214 17.53 -6.22 -5.49
CA SER A 214 17.93 -6.05 -4.09
C SER A 214 17.88 -7.35 -3.27
N ALA A 215 18.79 -7.44 -2.29
CA ALA A 215 18.76 -8.52 -1.31
C ALA A 215 17.46 -8.54 -0.48
N THR A 216 16.91 -7.35 -0.17
CA THR A 216 15.63 -7.23 0.54
C THR A 216 14.50 -7.88 -0.23
N TRP A 217 14.37 -7.58 -1.53
CA TRP A 217 13.36 -8.21 -2.38
C TRP A 217 13.53 -9.73 -2.43
N MET A 218 14.77 -10.22 -2.59
CA MET A 218 15.05 -11.65 -2.64
C MET A 218 14.61 -12.37 -1.36
N ARG A 219 14.94 -11.80 -0.18
CA ARG A 219 14.53 -12.36 1.11
C ARG A 219 13.01 -12.38 1.28
N MET A 220 12.34 -11.28 0.95
CA MET A 220 10.87 -11.23 1.02
C MET A 220 10.22 -12.24 0.07
N HIS A 221 10.71 -12.31 -1.16
CA HIS A 221 10.20 -13.19 -2.19
C HIS A 221 10.34 -14.65 -1.78
N GLN A 222 11.53 -15.08 -1.37
CA GLN A 222 11.78 -16.43 -0.86
C GLN A 222 10.92 -16.76 0.36
N GLY A 223 10.83 -15.85 1.34
CA GLY A 223 10.02 -16.07 2.54
C GLY A 223 8.54 -16.30 2.24
N LEU A 224 8.00 -15.62 1.22
CA LEU A 224 6.62 -15.86 0.76
C LEU A 224 6.48 -17.21 0.04
N GLU A 225 7.43 -17.60 -0.80
CA GLU A 225 7.41 -18.92 -1.47
C GLU A 225 7.44 -20.07 -0.45
N GLU A 226 8.31 -19.97 0.57
CA GLU A 226 8.40 -20.93 1.66
C GLU A 226 7.09 -21.00 2.47
N SER A 227 6.50 -19.84 2.77
CA SER A 227 5.22 -19.75 3.50
C SER A 227 4.06 -20.38 2.72
N ILE A 228 3.99 -20.13 1.40
CA ILE A 228 3.00 -20.76 0.51
C ILE A 228 3.20 -22.28 0.50
N ALA A 229 4.43 -22.75 0.28
CA ALA A 229 4.73 -24.17 0.22
C ALA A 229 4.39 -24.89 1.54
N SER A 230 4.62 -24.25 2.68
CA SER A 230 4.27 -24.78 4.00
C SER A 230 2.77 -24.89 4.23
N LEU A 231 1.98 -23.90 3.77
CA LEU A 231 0.52 -23.93 3.92
C LEU A 231 -0.16 -24.89 2.94
N GLU A 232 0.42 -25.09 1.76
CA GLU A 232 -0.08 -26.07 0.79
C GLU A 232 0.26 -27.51 1.17
N ASN A 233 1.35 -27.73 1.93
CA ASN A 233 1.81 -29.05 2.37
C ASN A 233 2.18 -29.08 3.87
N PRO A 234 1.20 -29.16 4.78
CA PRO A 234 1.41 -29.02 6.23
C PRO A 234 2.17 -30.17 6.92
N GLU A 235 2.52 -31.25 6.20
CA GLU A 235 3.17 -32.44 6.77
C GLU A 235 4.70 -32.29 7.01
N LYS A 236 5.34 -31.18 6.61
CA LYS A 236 6.77 -30.91 6.87
C LYS A 236 6.96 -29.89 8.01
N PRO A 237 7.75 -30.19 9.07
CA PRO A 237 7.83 -29.31 10.24
C PRO A 237 8.79 -28.09 10.09
N LYS A 238 8.27 -26.93 10.55
CA LYS A 238 8.88 -25.72 11.20
C LYS A 238 9.80 -24.80 10.35
N VAL A 239 9.72 -23.46 10.38
CA VAL A 239 9.65 -22.46 11.47
C VAL A 239 8.78 -21.26 11.01
N GLN A 240 7.85 -20.81 11.85
CA GLN A 240 7.00 -19.64 11.55
C GLN A 240 7.76 -18.35 11.88
N LYS A 241 8.38 -17.71 10.88
CA LYS A 241 8.47 -16.25 10.90
C LYS A 241 7.14 -15.75 10.35
N THR A 242 6.37 -15.05 11.19
CA THR A 242 5.15 -14.41 10.73
C THR A 242 5.49 -13.34 9.70
N LEU A 243 4.52 -12.94 8.87
CA LEU A 243 4.68 -11.80 7.97
C LEU A 243 5.09 -10.53 8.72
N PHE A 244 4.64 -10.38 9.97
CA PHE A 244 5.07 -9.32 10.86
C PHE A 244 6.54 -9.46 11.29
N ASP A 245 7.06 -10.68 11.49
CA ASP A 245 8.48 -10.88 11.76
C ASP A 245 9.33 -10.55 10.53
N ILE A 246 8.87 -10.90 9.33
CA ILE A 246 9.56 -10.54 8.08
C ILE A 246 9.57 -9.02 7.87
N ILE A 247 8.41 -8.36 8.03
CA ILE A 247 8.28 -6.91 7.89
C ILE A 247 9.04 -6.17 9.01
N ALA A 248 8.99 -6.66 10.25
CA ALA A 248 9.70 -6.08 11.38
C ALA A 248 11.22 -6.25 11.25
N GLU A 249 11.70 -7.41 10.77
CA GLU A 249 13.13 -7.64 10.48
C GLU A 249 13.61 -6.70 9.37
N MET A 250 12.81 -6.46 8.32
CA MET A 250 13.13 -5.45 7.30
C MET A 250 13.22 -4.03 7.84
N ASN A 251 12.39 -3.67 8.83
CA ASN A 251 12.43 -2.35 9.47
C ASN A 251 13.56 -2.23 10.51
N SER A 252 14.07 -3.36 11.02
CA SER A 252 15.13 -3.44 12.03
C SER A 252 16.54 -3.48 11.44
N GLU A 253 16.69 -3.67 10.12
CA GLU A 253 18.01 -3.62 9.43
C GLU A 253 18.52 -2.17 9.24
N LYS A 254 17.89 -1.18 9.90
CA LYS A 254 18.50 0.12 10.21
C LYS A 254 19.16 0.03 11.58
N VAL A 255 20.46 0.30 11.60
CA VAL A 255 21.39 0.28 12.74
C VAL A 255 22.09 -1.07 12.95
N GLU A 256 22.94 -1.46 12.00
CA GLU A 256 24.30 -1.93 12.32
C GLU A 256 25.24 -1.35 11.25
N GLU A 257 25.56 -0.07 11.37
CA GLU A 257 26.79 0.48 10.79
C GLU A 257 27.86 0.45 11.89
N ASP A 258 29.01 -0.12 11.52
CA ASP A 258 30.14 -0.48 12.34
C ASP A 258 30.66 0.67 13.23
N GLU A 259 30.73 0.45 14.54
CA GLU A 259 31.72 1.09 15.40
C GLU A 259 32.33 0.06 16.35
N GLU A 260 33.39 -0.63 15.90
CA GLU A 260 34.42 -1.07 16.85
C GLU A 260 35.74 -0.35 16.54
N ASP A 261 35.89 0.78 17.22
CA ASP A 261 37.16 1.46 17.47
C ASP A 261 37.93 0.67 18.56
N PRO A 262 39.19 0.25 18.34
CA PRO A 262 39.83 -0.77 19.15
C PRO A 262 40.55 -0.14 20.36
N PHE A 263 39.83 0.39 21.34
CA PHE A 263 40.48 0.71 22.62
C PHE A 263 39.52 0.88 23.81
N THR A 264 39.90 0.21 24.90
CA THR A 264 39.47 0.38 26.31
C THR A 264 38.38 -0.57 26.84
N GLY A 265 38.87 -1.67 27.43
CA GLY A 265 38.12 -2.40 28.44
C GLY A 265 37.89 -1.53 29.68
N LYS A 266 36.63 -1.24 30.00
CA LYS A 266 36.15 -0.97 31.36
C LYS A 266 34.64 -1.20 31.43
N LYS A 267 34.25 -2.16 32.27
CA LYS A 267 32.85 -2.35 32.70
C LYS A 267 32.42 -1.11 33.50
N SER A 268 31.31 -0.51 33.13
CA SER A 268 30.58 0.41 34.00
C SER A 268 29.10 0.02 34.02
N SER A 269 28.62 -0.30 35.22
CA SER A 269 27.23 -0.52 35.56
C SER A 269 26.53 0.82 35.80
N SER A 270 25.34 1.03 35.24
CA SER A 270 24.30 1.86 35.88
C SER A 270 22.93 1.64 35.22
N THR A 271 22.07 0.95 35.98
CA THR A 271 20.63 1.17 36.22
C THR A 271 19.90 2.28 35.44
N GLY A 272 18.77 1.91 34.83
CA GLY A 272 17.68 2.85 34.52
C GLY A 272 16.78 2.49 33.31
N GLY A 273 16.21 1.28 33.24
CA GLY A 273 15.23 0.91 32.21
C GLY A 273 13.91 0.48 32.84
N THR A 274 12.89 1.32 32.74
CA THR A 274 11.50 0.98 33.08
C THR A 274 11.00 -0.11 32.11
N PRO A 275 10.44 -1.24 32.56
CA PRO A 275 9.91 -2.24 31.64
C PRO A 275 8.58 -1.75 31.04
N GLN A 276 8.52 -1.72 29.70
CA GLN A 276 7.25 -1.65 28.97
C GLN A 276 6.40 -2.90 29.29
N PRO A 277 5.07 -2.75 29.45
CA PRO A 277 4.21 -3.88 29.77
C PRO A 277 4.09 -4.83 28.57
N ALA A 278 4.40 -6.11 28.83
CA ALA A 278 4.11 -7.21 27.92
C ALA A 278 2.59 -7.30 27.70
N ILE A 279 2.15 -7.20 26.44
CA ILE A 279 0.79 -7.50 26.04
C ILE A 279 0.66 -9.03 26.02
N THR A 280 0.14 -9.61 27.10
CA THR A 280 -0.32 -11.01 27.12
C THR A 280 -1.61 -11.12 26.30
N LEU A 281 -1.54 -11.75 25.13
CA LEU A 281 -2.73 -12.14 24.37
C LEU A 281 -3.27 -13.46 24.93
N ASN A 282 -4.42 -13.37 25.59
CA ASN A 282 -5.15 -14.50 26.16
C ASN A 282 -5.86 -15.26 25.02
N VAL A 283 -5.39 -16.45 24.66
CA VAL A 283 -6.07 -17.35 23.72
C VAL A 283 -6.98 -18.28 24.53
N PRO A 284 -8.32 -18.23 24.40
CA PRO A 284 -9.18 -19.21 25.04
C PRO A 284 -9.07 -20.55 24.31
N ASP A 285 -8.60 -21.55 25.05
CA ASP A 285 -8.45 -22.93 24.63
C ASP A 285 -9.82 -23.59 24.45
N ALA A 286 -9.99 -24.32 23.34
CA ALA A 286 -11.22 -25.02 23.00
C ALA A 286 -10.99 -26.53 23.13
N THR A 287 -11.42 -27.14 24.24
CA THR A 287 -11.77 -28.57 24.28
C THR A 287 -12.75 -28.92 25.42
N SER A 288 -13.97 -29.28 24.99
CA SER A 288 -14.75 -30.47 25.33
C SER A 288 -15.03 -30.92 26.80
N THR A 289 -16.34 -31.06 27.04
CA THR A 289 -17.09 -32.17 27.69
C THR A 289 -17.43 -32.20 29.20
N GLN A 290 -18.76 -32.30 29.39
CA GLN A 290 -19.53 -33.14 30.34
C GLN A 290 -19.71 -32.72 31.81
N GLY A 291 -20.91 -32.16 32.07
CA GLY A 291 -21.96 -32.84 32.85
C GLY A 291 -21.81 -32.94 34.37
N THR A 292 -22.69 -32.28 35.12
CA THR A 292 -23.73 -32.89 35.98
C THR A 292 -24.48 -31.84 36.81
N ALA A 293 -25.72 -32.19 37.14
CA ALA A 293 -26.77 -31.36 37.73
C ALA A 293 -26.59 -31.08 39.24
N ALA A 294 -27.18 -29.99 39.74
CA ALA A 294 -28.07 -29.97 40.92
C ALA A 294 -28.64 -28.56 41.23
N SER A 295 -29.97 -28.49 41.19
CA SER A 295 -30.96 -27.75 42.00
C SER A 295 -30.58 -26.64 42.99
N ALA A 296 -31.29 -25.50 42.89
CA ALA A 296 -32.00 -24.75 43.95
C ALA A 296 -32.57 -23.45 43.30
N GLU A 297 -33.85 -23.34 42.95
CA GLU A 297 -35.04 -23.02 43.76
C GLU A 297 -35.05 -21.61 44.41
N LYS A 298 -36.13 -20.86 44.10
CA LYS A 298 -36.69 -19.65 44.77
C LYS A 298 -35.91 -18.32 44.62
N THR A 299 -36.52 -17.15 44.39
CA THR A 299 -37.88 -16.63 44.54
C THR A 299 -38.09 -15.44 43.59
N ALA A 300 -39.31 -15.31 43.06
CA ALA A 300 -39.84 -14.09 42.47
C ALA A 300 -40.22 -13.06 43.55
N SER A 301 -39.98 -11.78 43.30
CA SER A 301 -40.80 -10.67 43.80
C SER A 301 -40.49 -9.40 42.99
N GLN A 302 -41.49 -8.96 42.23
CA GLN A 302 -41.72 -7.56 41.90
C GLN A 302 -42.92 -7.12 42.75
N GLY A 303 -42.88 -5.90 43.30
CA GLY A 303 -44.00 -5.27 44.01
C GLY A 303 -43.80 -5.18 45.51
#